data_AF-A0AAV9NKY2-F1
#
_entry.id   AF-A0AAV9NKY2-F1
#
_cell.length_a   1.000
_cell.length_b   1.000
_cell.length_c   1.000
_cell.angle_alpha   90.00
_cell.angle_beta   90.00
_cell.angle_gamma   90.00
#
_symmetry.space_group_name_H-M   'P 1'
#
loop_
_entity.id
_entity.type
_entity.pdbx_description
1 polymer ?
#
loop_
_entity_poly.entity_id
_entity_poly.type
_entity_poly.pdbx_seq_one_letter_code
_entity_poly.pdbx_strand_id
1 'polypeptide(L)'
;MAVQGVEQVIQRDPALFYWILLPITIVMILTGVLRHYATVLLASPPKPPPTPADSRERSAIIKGVNLRNNSAALNKASFDARKEYLIDGYKKGSFLKGGPESKGQAAPNPMSDPAAMEGMMGMMKGNMAMMIPQTLIMSWINAFFAGFVILKLPFPLTIRFKSMLQSGVMTKDLDVRWVSSLSWYFLCLFGLQSVFIFILGNENSASQISQQMAQANPTANANPFGPGQDPDKMFQAEAENLEVLEHWSVLEGAEDRLLKIYTK
;
A
#
# COMPACT_ATOMS: atom_id res chain seq x y z
N MET A 1 -29.14 -19.65 -23.20
CA MET A 1 -29.73 -18.30 -23.04
C MET A 1 -30.38 -18.27 -21.67
N ALA A 2 -29.91 -17.43 -20.75
CA ALA A 2 -30.59 -17.27 -19.46
C ALA A 2 -31.96 -16.65 -19.75
N VAL A 3 -33.03 -17.35 -19.35
CA VAL A 3 -34.40 -16.85 -19.47
C VAL A 3 -34.51 -15.59 -18.61
N GLN A 4 -34.48 -14.43 -19.26
CA GLN A 4 -34.82 -13.16 -18.63
C GLN A 4 -36.31 -13.24 -18.25
N GLY A 5 -36.62 -13.30 -16.95
CA GLY A 5 -37.98 -13.08 -16.46
C GLY A 5 -38.52 -14.07 -15.44
N VAL A 6 -37.85 -15.19 -15.16
CA VAL A 6 -38.25 -16.07 -14.05
C VAL A 6 -37.32 -15.83 -12.87
N GLU A 7 -37.86 -15.24 -11.80
CA GLU A 7 -37.11 -15.11 -10.56
C GLU A 7 -36.76 -16.51 -10.04
N GLN A 8 -35.48 -16.88 -10.11
CA GLN A 8 -35.03 -18.15 -9.55
C GLN A 8 -35.21 -18.09 -8.02
N VAL A 9 -36.10 -18.92 -7.50
CA VAL A 9 -36.34 -19.11 -6.06
C VAL A 9 -35.85 -20.51 -5.71
N ILE A 10 -34.71 -20.59 -5.02
CA ILE A 10 -34.18 -21.84 -4.49
C ILE A 10 -34.59 -21.92 -3.03
N GLN A 11 -35.33 -22.98 -2.67
CA GLN A 11 -35.62 -23.27 -1.27
C GLN A 11 -34.32 -23.68 -0.58
N ARG A 12 -33.94 -22.96 0.47
CA ARG A 12 -32.68 -23.17 1.18
C ARG A 12 -32.95 -23.66 2.59
N ASP A 13 -32.11 -24.59 3.03
CA ASP A 13 -32.08 -25.02 4.42
C ASP A 13 -31.60 -23.86 5.31
N PRO A 14 -32.43 -23.40 6.28
CA PRO A 14 -32.02 -22.38 7.25
C PRO A 14 -30.76 -22.76 8.05
N ALA A 15 -30.49 -24.05 8.23
CA ALA A 15 -29.30 -24.53 8.94
C ALA A 15 -28.00 -24.04 8.28
N LEU A 16 -27.98 -23.91 6.94
CA LEU A 16 -26.79 -23.41 6.20
C LEU A 16 -26.39 -21.99 6.63
N PHE A 17 -27.34 -21.18 7.09
CA PHE A 17 -27.03 -19.85 7.62
C PHE A 17 -26.23 -19.92 8.92
N TYR A 18 -26.68 -20.75 9.85
CA TYR A 18 -26.06 -20.89 11.17
C TYR A 18 -24.75 -21.69 11.15
N TRP A 19 -24.63 -22.65 10.23
CA TRP A 19 -23.49 -23.57 10.18
C TRP A 19 -22.40 -23.19 9.18
N ILE A 20 -22.68 -22.29 8.23
CA ILE A 20 -21.71 -21.86 7.23
C ILE A 20 -21.48 -20.35 7.29
N LEU A 21 -22.55 -19.56 7.17
CA LEU A 21 -22.41 -18.12 7.04
C LEU A 21 -21.83 -17.49 8.32
N LEU A 22 -22.41 -17.81 9.47
CA LEU A 22 -21.98 -17.26 10.77
C LEU A 22 -20.59 -17.75 11.21
N PRO A 23 -20.22 -19.03 11.04
CA PRO A 23 -18.85 -19.49 11.34
C PRO A 23 -17.80 -18.82 10.45
N ILE A 24 -18.06 -18.67 9.14
CA ILE A 24 -17.14 -17.98 8.23
C ILE A 24 -16.95 -16.53 8.67
N THR A 25 -18.02 -15.79 8.99
CA THR A 25 -17.86 -14.39 9.43
C THR A 25 -17.07 -14.27 10.73
N ILE A 26 -17.34 -15.12 11.72
CA ILE A 26 -16.63 -15.10 13.01
C ILE A 26 -15.15 -15.42 12.80
N VAL A 27 -14.83 -16.49 12.05
CA VAL A 27 -13.44 -16.86 11.74
C VAL A 27 -12.75 -15.72 11.00
N MET A 28 -13.41 -15.05 10.07
CA MET A 28 -12.84 -13.91 9.35
C MET A 28 -12.50 -12.73 10.28
N ILE A 29 -13.37 -12.42 11.23
CA ILE A 29 -13.11 -11.36 12.21
C ILE A 29 -11.95 -11.76 13.12
N LEU A 30 -11.98 -12.97 13.69
CA LEU A 30 -10.93 -13.45 14.61
C LEU A 30 -9.56 -13.55 13.92
N THR A 31 -9.51 -14.07 12.69
CA THR A 31 -8.28 -14.15 11.92
C THR A 31 -7.76 -12.78 11.51
N GLY A 32 -8.64 -11.82 11.20
CA GLY A 32 -8.25 -10.43 10.97
C GLY A 32 -7.64 -9.75 12.20
N VAL A 33 -8.25 -9.96 13.38
CA VAL A 33 -7.73 -9.47 14.67
C VAL A 33 -6.39 -10.13 14.99
N LEU A 34 -6.30 -11.46 14.89
CA LEU A 34 -5.06 -12.21 15.10
C LEU A 34 -3.95 -11.73 14.16
N ARG A 35 -4.26 -11.55 12.87
CA ARG A 35 -3.32 -11.02 11.87
C ARG A 35 -2.82 -9.64 12.28
N HIS A 36 -3.70 -8.74 12.72
CA HIS A 36 -3.27 -7.41 13.14
C HIS A 36 -2.25 -7.49 14.28
N TYR A 37 -2.55 -8.23 15.35
CA TYR A 37 -1.62 -8.38 16.46
C TYR A 37 -0.33 -9.12 16.05
N ALA A 38 -0.43 -10.17 15.24
CA ALA A 38 0.75 -10.84 14.69
C ALA A 38 1.62 -9.90 13.86
N THR A 39 1.00 -9.02 13.05
CA THR A 39 1.73 -8.03 12.25
C THR A 39 2.41 -7.01 13.16
N VAL A 40 1.74 -6.51 14.19
CA VAL A 40 2.32 -5.58 15.18
C VAL A 40 3.49 -6.24 15.92
N LEU A 41 3.37 -7.51 16.31
CA LEU A 41 4.43 -8.25 16.99
C LEU A 41 5.61 -8.60 16.07
N LEU A 42 5.35 -8.83 14.78
CA LEU A 42 6.38 -9.17 13.80
C LEU A 42 7.03 -7.92 13.18
N ALA A 43 6.39 -6.75 13.32
CA ALA A 43 6.90 -5.48 12.85
C ALA A 43 8.18 -5.14 13.63
N SER A 44 9.30 -5.16 12.91
CA SER A 44 10.55 -4.64 13.44
C SER A 44 10.54 -3.12 13.27
N PRO A 45 10.88 -2.34 14.32
CA PRO A 45 11.01 -0.90 14.15
C PRO A 45 12.07 -0.60 13.08
N PRO A 46 11.88 0.45 12.27
CA PRO A 46 12.88 0.85 11.28
C PRO A 46 14.23 1.05 11.97
N LYS A 47 15.25 0.26 11.59
CA LYS A 47 16.57 0.42 12.18
C LYS A 47 17.10 1.82 11.86
N PRO A 48 17.64 2.55 12.86
CA PRO A 48 18.30 3.82 12.59
C PRO A 48 19.48 3.59 11.63
N PRO A 49 19.86 4.59 10.83
CA PRO A 49 21.01 4.48 9.94
C PRO A 49 22.26 4.10 10.74
N PRO A 50 23.03 3.08 10.29
CA PRO A 50 24.13 2.52 11.08
C PRO A 50 25.32 3.47 11.21
N THR A 51 25.44 4.46 10.31
CA THR A 51 26.46 5.51 10.38
C THR A 51 25.85 6.91 10.21
N PRO A 52 26.49 7.95 10.77
CA PRO A 52 26.09 9.33 10.53
C PRO A 52 26.18 9.71 9.04
N ALA A 53 27.09 9.08 8.29
CA ALA A 53 27.22 9.28 6.85
C ALA A 53 26.00 8.74 6.08
N ASP A 54 25.48 7.57 6.45
CA ASP A 54 24.22 7.03 5.90
C ASP A 54 23.01 7.93 6.22
N SER A 55 22.97 8.48 7.45
CA SER A 55 21.93 9.41 7.86
C SER A 55 21.98 10.72 7.05
N ARG A 56 23.19 11.23 6.81
CA ARG A 56 23.43 12.43 6.00
C ARG A 56 22.98 12.21 4.55
N GLU A 57 23.39 11.10 3.94
CA GLU A 57 22.99 10.73 2.58
C GLU A 57 21.46 10.69 2.46
N ARG A 58 20.81 10.06 3.45
CA ARG A 58 19.35 9.98 3.53
C ARG A 58 18.66 11.33 3.65
N SER A 59 19.10 12.10 4.63
CA SER A 59 18.51 13.40 4.94
C SER A 59 18.76 14.41 3.80
N ALA A 60 19.88 14.28 3.08
CA ALA A 60 20.22 15.18 1.98
C ALA A 60 19.23 15.05 0.82
N ILE A 61 18.84 13.83 0.41
CA ILE A 61 17.82 13.64 -0.65
C ILE A 61 16.46 14.15 -0.17
N ILE A 62 16.05 13.80 1.07
CA ILE A 62 14.77 14.26 1.64
C ILE A 62 14.71 15.79 1.67
N LYS A 63 15.83 16.45 1.98
CA LYS A 63 15.94 17.91 1.97
C LYS A 63 15.72 18.50 0.58
N GLY A 64 16.23 17.86 -0.48
CA GLY A 64 15.98 18.25 -1.88
C GLY A 64 14.50 18.14 -2.25
N VAL A 65 13.90 16.97 -1.97
CA VAL A 65 12.47 16.73 -2.22
C VAL A 65 11.59 17.73 -1.47
N ASN A 66 11.91 17.99 -0.20
CA ASN A 66 11.18 18.97 0.61
C ASN A 66 11.33 20.40 0.09
N LEU A 67 12.52 20.78 -0.38
CA LEU A 67 12.74 22.09 -1.01
C LEU A 67 11.90 22.21 -2.29
N ARG A 68 11.83 21.15 -3.10
CA ARG A 68 11.01 21.14 -4.32
C ARG A 68 9.51 21.26 -4.03
N ASN A 69 9.02 20.51 -3.06
CA ASN A 69 7.59 20.45 -2.76
C ASN A 69 7.10 21.68 -1.97
N ASN A 70 7.99 22.34 -1.20
CA ASN A 70 7.63 23.44 -0.30
C ASN A 70 8.40 24.74 -0.59
N SER A 71 8.89 24.93 -1.82
CA SER A 71 9.63 26.14 -2.24
C SER A 71 8.82 27.43 -2.09
N ALA A 72 7.49 27.30 -2.13
CA ALA A 72 6.56 28.41 -2.20
C ALA A 72 6.50 29.29 -0.95
N ALA A 73 6.90 28.74 0.20
CA ALA A 73 6.95 29.48 1.47
C ALA A 73 8.24 30.29 1.66
N LEU A 74 9.25 30.10 0.79
CA LEU A 74 10.54 30.78 0.90
C LEU A 74 10.56 32.06 0.07
N ASN A 75 11.39 33.02 0.49
CA ASN A 75 11.76 34.15 -0.37
C ASN A 75 12.71 33.66 -1.48
N LYS A 76 12.75 34.40 -2.59
CA LYS A 76 13.54 34.03 -3.77
C LYS A 76 15.03 33.86 -3.46
N ALA A 77 15.63 34.83 -2.75
CA ALA A 77 17.05 34.79 -2.38
C ALA A 77 17.43 33.56 -1.52
N SER A 78 16.59 33.16 -0.57
CA SER A 78 16.83 31.99 0.29
C SER A 78 16.59 30.69 -0.46
N PHE A 79 15.63 30.67 -1.38
CA PHE A 79 15.41 29.53 -2.25
C PHE A 79 16.61 29.30 -3.17
N ASP A 80 17.08 30.35 -3.85
CA ASP A 80 18.21 30.29 -4.79
C ASP A 80 19.49 29.81 -4.06
N ALA A 81 19.82 30.40 -2.91
CA ALA A 81 20.97 29.98 -2.11
C ALA A 81 20.91 28.51 -1.67
N ARG A 82 19.72 28.00 -1.32
CA ARG A 82 19.52 26.59 -0.92
C ARG A 82 19.56 25.65 -2.12
N LYS A 83 18.98 26.08 -3.25
CA LYS A 83 18.99 25.37 -4.53
C LYS A 83 20.42 25.18 -5.00
N GLU A 84 21.21 26.25 -5.05
CA GLU A 84 22.63 26.20 -5.43
C GLU A 84 23.45 25.31 -4.50
N TYR A 85 23.30 25.46 -3.17
CA TYR A 85 24.01 24.61 -2.20
C TYR A 85 23.72 23.11 -2.39
N LEU A 86 22.46 22.74 -2.63
CA LEU A 86 22.06 21.36 -2.83
C LEU A 86 22.56 20.82 -4.19
N ILE A 87 22.38 21.58 -5.27
CA ILE A 87 22.86 21.18 -6.61
C ILE A 87 24.38 20.99 -6.60
N ASP A 88 25.12 21.94 -6.03
CA ASP A 88 26.57 21.85 -5.92
C ASP A 88 27.01 20.63 -5.11
N GLY A 89 26.36 20.39 -3.95
CA GLY A 89 26.67 19.24 -3.12
C GLY A 89 26.29 17.89 -3.75
N TYR A 90 25.19 17.82 -4.50
CA TYR A 90 24.80 16.62 -5.27
C TYR A 90 25.77 16.37 -6.42
N LYS A 91 26.16 17.39 -7.18
CA LYS A 91 27.12 17.26 -8.29
C LYS A 91 28.54 16.92 -7.80
N LYS A 92 28.97 17.48 -6.67
CA LYS A 92 30.28 17.17 -6.05
C LYS A 92 30.30 15.84 -5.30
N GLY A 93 29.13 15.24 -5.02
CA GLY A 93 29.04 14.01 -4.22
C GLY A 93 29.39 14.22 -2.75
N SER A 94 29.29 15.45 -2.22
CA SER A 94 29.65 15.76 -0.83
C SER A 94 28.71 15.11 0.20
N PHE A 95 27.50 14.77 -0.22
CA PHE A 95 26.49 14.11 0.60
C PHE A 95 26.55 12.58 0.56
N LEU A 96 27.33 11.99 -0.36
CA LEU A 96 27.52 10.53 -0.45
C LEU A 96 28.20 9.97 0.80
N LYS A 97 27.91 8.71 1.13
CA LYS A 97 28.50 8.02 2.29
C LYS A 97 30.05 7.99 2.28
N GLY A 98 30.65 7.72 1.13
CA GLY A 98 32.11 7.76 0.94
C GLY A 98 32.64 9.09 0.39
N GLY A 99 31.83 10.14 0.40
CA GLY A 99 32.21 11.45 -0.12
C GLY A 99 32.44 11.46 -1.64
N PRO A 100 33.24 12.42 -2.16
CA PRO A 100 33.46 12.59 -3.59
C PRO A 100 34.07 11.37 -4.29
N GLU A 101 34.75 10.49 -3.54
CA GLU A 101 35.42 9.29 -4.04
C GLU A 101 34.45 8.14 -4.34
N SER A 102 33.23 8.19 -3.78
CA SER A 102 32.15 7.23 -4.08
C SER A 102 31.29 7.64 -5.28
N LYS A 103 31.66 8.71 -6.00
CA LYS A 103 30.96 9.13 -7.21
C LYS A 103 31.13 8.09 -8.31
N GLY A 104 30.04 7.65 -8.94
CA GLY A 104 30.06 6.59 -9.95
C GLY A 104 30.31 5.16 -9.42
N GLN A 105 30.41 4.95 -8.10
CA GLN A 105 30.36 3.58 -7.56
C GLN A 105 28.95 3.02 -7.77
N ALA A 106 28.88 1.90 -8.51
CA ALA A 106 27.66 1.13 -8.61
C ALA A 106 27.23 0.68 -7.20
N ALA A 107 25.93 0.70 -6.96
CA ALA A 107 25.30 0.29 -5.72
C ALA A 107 25.88 -1.10 -5.35
N PRO A 108 26.45 -1.25 -4.14
CA PRO A 108 26.84 -2.56 -3.68
C PRO A 108 25.64 -3.48 -3.83
N ASN A 109 25.84 -4.64 -4.46
CA ASN A 109 24.76 -5.57 -4.73
C ASN A 109 23.96 -5.78 -3.44
N PRO A 110 22.63 -5.59 -3.43
CA PRO A 110 21.84 -5.67 -2.21
C PRO A 110 21.81 -7.07 -1.57
N MET A 111 22.29 -8.11 -2.26
CA MET A 111 22.56 -9.44 -1.71
C MET A 111 23.94 -9.58 -1.04
N SER A 112 24.86 -8.65 -1.28
CA SER A 112 26.23 -8.67 -0.73
C SER A 112 26.37 -7.85 0.55
N ASP A 113 25.40 -6.98 0.85
CA ASP A 113 25.36 -6.20 2.09
C ASP A 113 24.34 -6.81 3.06
N PRO A 114 24.78 -7.40 4.20
CA PRO A 114 23.90 -8.00 5.20
C PRO A 114 22.81 -7.05 5.73
N ALA A 115 23.07 -5.75 5.79
CA ALA A 115 22.09 -4.75 6.25
C ALA A 115 21.00 -4.49 5.20
N ALA A 116 21.37 -4.51 3.91
CA ALA A 116 20.45 -4.35 2.79
C ALA A 116 19.58 -5.60 2.60
N MET A 117 20.17 -6.78 2.77
CA MET A 117 19.47 -8.06 2.76
C MET A 117 18.48 -8.18 3.91
N GLU A 118 18.84 -7.72 5.12
CA GLU A 118 17.92 -7.75 6.25
C GLU A 118 16.74 -6.76 6.10
N GLY A 119 16.97 -5.60 5.49
CA GLY A 119 15.89 -4.66 5.12
C GLY A 119 14.96 -5.25 4.04
N MET A 120 15.51 -5.91 3.04
CA MET A 120 14.77 -6.64 2.01
C MET A 120 13.99 -7.81 2.62
N MET A 121 14.59 -8.56 3.53
CA MET A 121 13.95 -9.68 4.23
C MET A 121 12.88 -9.19 5.21
N GLY A 122 13.05 -8.03 5.83
CA GLY A 122 12.01 -7.36 6.63
C GLY A 122 10.78 -7.00 5.78
N MET A 123 10.99 -6.47 4.57
CA MET A 123 9.91 -6.20 3.62
C MET A 123 9.26 -7.49 3.10
N MET A 124 10.06 -8.51 2.80
CA MET A 124 9.57 -9.83 2.39
C MET A 124 8.77 -10.51 3.50
N LYS A 125 9.24 -10.43 4.74
CA LYS A 125 8.54 -10.95 5.94
C LYS A 125 7.20 -10.23 6.13
N GLY A 126 7.17 -8.91 5.93
CA GLY A 126 5.93 -8.14 5.91
C GLY A 126 4.95 -8.66 4.86
N ASN A 127 5.38 -8.77 3.60
CA ASN A 127 4.53 -9.27 2.51
C ASN A 127 4.10 -10.73 2.70
N MET A 128 4.97 -11.58 3.25
CA MET A 128 4.70 -13.00 3.50
C MET A 128 3.73 -13.20 4.67
N ALA A 129 3.84 -12.39 5.73
CA ALA A 129 2.90 -12.36 6.83
C ALA A 129 1.47 -11.96 6.37
N MET A 130 1.36 -11.24 5.24
CA MET A 130 0.07 -10.90 4.63
C MET A 130 -0.48 -11.99 3.70
N MET A 131 0.36 -12.70 2.95
CA MET A 131 -0.06 -13.71 1.97
C MET A 131 -0.50 -15.04 2.60
N ILE A 132 0.25 -15.52 3.59
CA ILE A 132 0.03 -16.85 4.19
C ILE A 132 -1.39 -17.01 4.75
N PRO A 133 -1.92 -16.06 5.56
CA PRO A 133 -3.26 -16.21 6.11
C PRO A 133 -4.35 -16.28 5.04
N GLN A 134 -4.21 -15.51 3.95
CA GLN A 134 -5.21 -15.45 2.89
C GLN A 134 -5.31 -16.78 2.13
N THR A 135 -4.17 -17.36 1.75
CA THR A 135 -4.13 -18.66 1.05
C THR A 135 -4.63 -19.80 1.93
N LEU A 136 -4.28 -19.79 3.23
CA LEU A 136 -4.73 -20.81 4.17
C LEU A 136 -6.24 -20.77 4.39
N ILE A 137 -6.82 -19.58 4.60
CA ILE A 137 -8.27 -19.46 4.77
C ILE A 137 -9.00 -19.84 3.48
N MET A 138 -8.49 -19.44 2.31
CA MET A 138 -9.07 -19.82 1.03
C MET A 138 -9.09 -21.35 0.84
N SER A 139 -8.00 -22.03 1.18
CA SER A 139 -7.91 -23.50 1.13
C SER A 139 -8.86 -24.17 2.13
N TRP A 140 -8.92 -23.65 3.36
CA TRP A 140 -9.82 -24.15 4.40
C TRP A 140 -11.30 -24.03 4.01
N ILE A 141 -11.71 -22.89 3.46
CA ILE A 141 -13.11 -22.69 3.02
C ILE A 141 -13.45 -23.62 1.86
N ASN A 142 -12.51 -23.81 0.93
CA ASN A 142 -12.71 -24.74 -0.18
C ASN A 142 -12.83 -26.19 0.28
N ALA A 143 -12.06 -26.62 1.30
CA ALA A 143 -12.10 -27.98 1.82
C ALA A 143 -13.39 -28.30 2.62
N PHE A 144 -13.86 -27.37 3.45
CA PHE A 144 -14.97 -27.63 4.39
C PHE A 144 -16.34 -27.12 3.93
N PHE A 145 -16.38 -26.12 3.06
CA PHE A 145 -17.63 -25.44 2.69
C PHE A 145 -17.89 -25.37 1.18
N ALA A 146 -17.15 -26.11 0.33
CA ALA A 146 -17.43 -26.16 -1.11
C ALA A 146 -18.76 -26.87 -1.42
N GLY A 147 -19.35 -26.59 -2.59
CA GLY A 147 -20.55 -27.27 -3.09
C GLY A 147 -21.88 -26.64 -2.70
N PHE A 148 -21.90 -25.64 -1.82
CA PHE A 148 -23.14 -25.05 -1.32
C PHE A 148 -23.47 -23.68 -1.93
N VAL A 149 -24.76 -23.47 -2.18
CA VAL A 149 -25.33 -22.13 -2.45
C VAL A 149 -25.87 -21.58 -1.14
N ILE A 150 -25.24 -20.52 -0.67
CA ILE A 150 -25.62 -19.74 0.52
C ILE A 150 -26.06 -18.38 0.00
N LEU A 151 -27.05 -17.69 0.50
CA LEU A 151 -27.47 -16.34 0.06
C LEU A 151 -27.72 -16.03 -1.45
N LYS A 152 -28.69 -15.15 -1.66
CA LYS A 152 -28.98 -14.47 -2.92
C LYS A 152 -28.72 -12.99 -2.67
N LEU A 153 -27.91 -12.35 -3.49
CA LEU A 153 -27.66 -10.91 -3.36
C LEU A 153 -28.87 -10.11 -3.88
N PRO A 154 -29.23 -9.00 -3.22
CA PRO A 154 -30.41 -8.20 -3.58
C PRO A 154 -30.18 -7.28 -4.79
N PHE A 155 -28.98 -7.28 -5.37
CA PHE A 155 -28.61 -6.45 -6.51
C PHE A 155 -28.13 -7.29 -7.71
N PRO A 156 -28.36 -6.83 -8.95
CA PRO A 156 -27.87 -7.51 -10.15
C PRO A 156 -26.35 -7.42 -10.24
N LEU A 157 -25.73 -8.51 -10.71
CA LEU A 157 -24.28 -8.62 -10.90
C LEU A 157 -23.96 -8.95 -12.35
N THR A 158 -22.79 -8.50 -12.81
CA THR A 158 -22.31 -8.80 -14.17
C THR A 158 -21.80 -10.24 -14.26
N ILE A 159 -21.95 -10.86 -15.44
CA ILE A 159 -21.59 -12.26 -15.65
C ILE A 159 -20.09 -12.56 -15.46
N ARG A 160 -19.22 -11.54 -15.51
CA ARG A 160 -17.79 -11.69 -15.25
C ARG A 160 -17.49 -12.10 -13.81
N PHE A 161 -18.37 -11.76 -12.87
CA PHE A 161 -18.25 -12.21 -11.48
C PHE A 161 -18.65 -13.67 -11.29
N LYS A 162 -19.30 -14.32 -12.26
CA LYS A 162 -19.84 -15.68 -12.13
C LYS A 162 -18.76 -16.72 -11.80
N SER A 163 -17.61 -16.68 -12.47
CA SER A 163 -16.50 -17.61 -12.21
C SER A 163 -15.92 -17.45 -10.80
N MET A 164 -15.98 -16.25 -10.23
CA MET A 164 -15.52 -15.94 -8.88
C MET A 164 -16.58 -16.24 -7.82
N LEU A 165 -17.85 -15.95 -8.13
CA LEU A 165 -18.98 -16.04 -7.20
C LEU A 165 -19.61 -17.45 -7.10
N GLN A 166 -19.33 -18.30 -8.08
CA GLN A 166 -19.85 -19.67 -8.14
C GLN A 166 -18.74 -20.71 -8.21
N SER A 167 -17.49 -20.31 -7.91
CA SER A 167 -16.40 -21.26 -7.73
C SER A 167 -16.79 -22.24 -6.61
N GLY A 168 -16.80 -23.52 -6.93
CA GLY A 168 -17.25 -24.61 -6.05
C GLY A 168 -18.69 -25.09 -6.27
N VAL A 169 -19.48 -24.50 -7.18
CA VAL A 169 -20.83 -24.99 -7.54
C VAL A 169 -20.86 -25.34 -9.03
N MET A 170 -21.06 -26.61 -9.37
CA MET A 170 -20.98 -27.10 -10.75
C MET A 170 -22.29 -26.92 -11.55
N THR A 171 -22.86 -25.72 -11.56
CA THR A 171 -24.11 -25.43 -12.30
C THR A 171 -23.96 -24.24 -13.25
N LYS A 172 -23.99 -24.51 -14.56
CA LYS A 172 -23.78 -23.50 -15.62
C LYS A 172 -24.93 -22.50 -15.74
N ASP A 173 -26.15 -22.87 -15.37
CA ASP A 173 -27.35 -22.06 -15.59
C ASP A 173 -27.82 -21.27 -14.35
N LEU A 174 -27.07 -21.31 -13.25
CA LEU A 174 -27.39 -20.59 -12.03
C LEU A 174 -27.22 -19.06 -12.21
N ASP A 175 -28.20 -18.28 -11.72
CA ASP A 175 -28.11 -16.82 -11.71
C ASP A 175 -26.90 -16.33 -10.87
N VAL A 176 -26.21 -15.30 -11.36
CA VAL A 176 -25.00 -14.71 -10.78
C VAL A 176 -25.25 -14.11 -9.40
N ARG A 177 -26.52 -13.83 -9.06
CA ARG A 177 -26.93 -13.35 -7.73
C ARG A 177 -26.79 -14.43 -6.65
N TRP A 178 -26.74 -15.70 -7.01
CA TRP A 178 -26.51 -16.80 -6.08
C TRP A 178 -25.02 -16.97 -5.82
N VAL A 179 -24.68 -16.99 -4.53
CA VAL A 179 -23.30 -16.88 -4.06
C VAL A 179 -22.88 -18.19 -3.40
N SER A 180 -21.63 -18.63 -3.62
CA SER A 180 -21.07 -19.76 -2.89
C SER A 180 -20.44 -19.32 -1.56
N SER A 181 -20.12 -20.28 -0.71
CA SER A 181 -19.34 -20.06 0.53
C SER A 181 -18.02 -19.31 0.29
N LEU A 182 -17.31 -19.63 -0.79
CA LEU A 182 -16.05 -19.00 -1.18
C LEU A 182 -16.22 -17.51 -1.49
N SER A 183 -17.38 -17.19 -2.04
CA SER A 183 -17.69 -15.87 -2.53
C SER A 183 -18.20 -14.97 -1.42
N TRP A 184 -18.86 -15.55 -0.42
CA TRP A 184 -19.09 -14.90 0.86
C TRP A 184 -17.78 -14.54 1.57
N TYR A 185 -16.78 -15.42 1.55
CA TYR A 185 -15.44 -15.09 2.08
C TYR A 185 -14.83 -13.86 1.40
N PHE A 186 -14.86 -13.79 0.07
CA PHE A 186 -14.38 -12.59 -0.65
C PHE A 186 -15.19 -11.35 -0.26
N LEU A 187 -16.50 -11.47 -0.09
CA LEU A 187 -17.36 -10.39 0.38
C LEU A 187 -16.96 -9.92 1.78
N CYS A 188 -16.69 -10.84 2.71
CA CYS A 188 -16.20 -10.53 4.04
C CYS A 188 -14.80 -9.88 4.00
N LEU A 189 -13.92 -10.35 3.12
CA LEU A 189 -12.55 -9.84 3.00
C LEU A 189 -12.54 -8.34 2.68
N PHE A 190 -13.40 -7.89 1.75
CA PHE A 190 -13.50 -6.47 1.40
C PHE A 190 -14.46 -5.69 2.32
N GLY A 191 -15.54 -6.32 2.77
CA GLY A 191 -16.60 -5.66 3.55
C GLY A 191 -16.29 -5.46 5.03
N LEU A 192 -15.40 -6.26 5.62
CA LEU A 192 -15.06 -6.17 7.05
C LEU A 192 -14.06 -5.04 7.37
N GLN A 193 -13.57 -4.29 6.38
CA GLN A 193 -12.64 -3.18 6.61
C GLN A 193 -13.19 -2.16 7.61
N SER A 194 -14.46 -1.74 7.48
CA SER A 194 -15.09 -0.81 8.40
C SER A 194 -15.24 -1.40 9.81
N VAL A 195 -15.48 -2.70 9.91
CA VAL A 195 -15.57 -3.42 11.20
C VAL A 195 -14.20 -3.45 11.88
N PHE A 196 -13.12 -3.71 11.13
CA PHE A 196 -11.77 -3.66 11.68
C PHE A 196 -11.35 -2.25 12.09
N ILE A 197 -11.75 -1.22 11.34
CA ILE A 197 -11.50 0.18 11.74
C ILE A 197 -12.21 0.50 13.06
N PHE A 198 -13.44 0.02 13.24
CA PHE A 198 -14.19 0.22 14.48
C PHE A 198 -13.57 -0.51 15.68
N ILE A 199 -13.11 -1.74 15.50
CA ILE A 199 -12.56 -2.58 16.59
C ILE A 199 -11.11 -2.22 16.92
N LEU A 200 -10.28 -1.96 15.91
CA LEU A 200 -8.82 -1.86 16.03
C LEU A 200 -8.26 -0.45 15.74
N GLY A 201 -9.12 0.48 15.27
CA GLY A 201 -8.71 1.83 14.88
C GLY A 201 -8.22 1.95 13.44
N ASN A 202 -7.84 3.17 13.07
CA ASN A 202 -7.56 3.55 11.67
C ASN A 202 -6.23 2.99 11.12
N GLU A 203 -5.29 2.61 12.00
CA GLU A 203 -3.97 2.04 11.62
C GLU A 203 -3.94 0.50 11.66
N ASN A 204 -5.10 -0.14 11.48
CA ASN A 204 -5.17 -1.60 11.56
C ASN A 204 -4.52 -2.27 10.33
N SER A 205 -3.73 -3.31 10.59
CA SER A 205 -3.04 -4.09 9.55
C SER A 205 -3.97 -5.08 8.83
N ALA A 206 -5.20 -5.24 9.32
CA ALA A 206 -6.22 -6.13 8.74
C ALA A 206 -6.84 -5.55 7.45
N SER A 207 -6.98 -4.23 7.38
CA SER A 207 -7.54 -3.49 6.24
C SER A 207 -6.53 -3.20 5.11
N GLN A 208 -5.25 -3.48 5.31
CA GLN A 208 -4.17 -3.15 4.36
C GLN A 208 -4.16 -3.99 3.07
N ILE A 209 -5.16 -4.86 2.84
CA ILE A 209 -5.24 -5.67 1.61
C ILE A 209 -5.37 -4.77 0.37
N SER A 210 -6.10 -3.65 0.47
CA SER A 210 -6.17 -2.64 -0.60
C SER A 210 -4.83 -1.97 -0.86
N GLN A 211 -4.08 -1.67 0.20
CA GLN A 211 -2.72 -1.12 0.12
C GLN A 211 -1.73 -2.14 -0.46
N GLN A 212 -1.92 -3.43 -0.24
CA GLN A 212 -1.08 -4.49 -0.80
C GLN A 212 -1.23 -4.58 -2.33
N MET A 213 -2.45 -4.44 -2.86
CA MET A 213 -2.67 -4.34 -4.31
C MET A 213 -2.07 -3.06 -4.90
N ALA A 214 -2.04 -1.97 -4.14
CA ALA A 214 -1.35 -0.75 -4.54
C ALA A 214 0.19 -0.90 -4.47
N GLN A 215 0.72 -1.69 -3.53
CA GLN A 215 2.15 -2.01 -3.42
C GLN A 215 2.65 -2.97 -4.49
N ALA A 216 1.77 -3.75 -5.13
CA ALA A 216 2.11 -4.54 -6.30
C ALA A 216 2.40 -3.68 -7.54
N ASN A 217 2.12 -2.37 -7.48
CA ASN A 217 2.56 -1.42 -8.50
C ASN A 217 3.98 -0.94 -8.16
N PRO A 218 5.01 -1.33 -8.93
CA PRO A 218 6.42 -0.99 -8.64
C PRO A 218 6.73 0.52 -8.68
N THR A 219 5.77 1.35 -9.10
CA THR A 219 5.90 2.82 -9.14
C THR A 219 5.43 3.51 -7.85
N ALA A 220 4.66 2.85 -6.98
CA ALA A 220 4.01 3.50 -5.83
C ALA A 220 4.84 3.47 -4.54
N ASN A 221 5.89 2.65 -4.47
CA ASN A 221 6.74 2.52 -3.28
C ASN A 221 8.22 2.58 -3.64
N ALA A 222 8.60 3.58 -4.43
CA ALA A 222 9.98 4.03 -4.53
C ALA A 222 10.39 4.62 -3.18
N ASN A 223 10.64 3.75 -2.18
CA ASN A 223 11.42 4.15 -1.04
C ASN A 223 12.79 4.55 -1.62
N PRO A 224 13.21 5.83 -1.54
CA PRO A 224 14.42 6.32 -2.20
C PRO A 224 15.71 5.69 -1.65
N PHE A 225 15.58 4.81 -0.66
CA PHE A 225 16.67 4.09 -0.01
C PHE A 225 16.48 2.57 -0.11
N GLY A 226 15.76 2.14 -1.14
CA GLY A 226 15.59 0.72 -1.46
C GLY A 226 16.93 0.07 -1.81
N PRO A 227 17.16 -1.17 -1.36
CA PRO A 227 18.34 -1.94 -1.74
C PRO A 227 18.48 -2.00 -3.28
N GLY A 228 19.57 -1.45 -3.82
CA GLY A 228 19.89 -1.51 -5.25
C GLY A 228 19.68 -0.23 -6.06
N GLN A 229 19.29 0.90 -5.46
CA GLN A 229 19.39 2.20 -6.13
C GLN A 229 20.76 2.82 -5.90
N ASP A 230 21.40 3.27 -7.00
CA ASP A 230 22.67 4.01 -6.98
C ASP A 230 22.46 5.40 -6.33
N PRO A 231 23.01 5.68 -5.13
CA PRO A 231 22.79 6.96 -4.46
C PRO A 231 23.27 8.15 -5.29
N ASP A 232 24.36 7.99 -6.04
CA ASP A 232 24.88 9.04 -6.94
C ASP A 232 23.89 9.36 -8.08
N LYS A 233 23.30 8.35 -8.72
CA LYS A 233 22.29 8.60 -9.78
C LYS A 233 21.06 9.30 -9.22
N MET A 234 20.66 8.98 -8.00
CA MET A 234 19.55 9.66 -7.32
C MET A 234 19.86 11.12 -7.03
N PHE A 235 21.08 11.41 -6.60
CA PHE A 235 21.53 12.78 -6.40
C PHE A 235 21.62 13.57 -7.72
N GLN A 236 22.12 12.95 -8.80
CA GLN A 236 22.11 13.60 -10.12
C GLN A 236 20.68 13.88 -10.60
N ALA A 237 19.78 12.91 -10.50
CA ALA A 237 18.38 13.07 -10.88
C ALA A 237 17.69 14.17 -10.06
N GLU A 238 17.94 14.25 -8.76
CA GLU A 238 17.37 15.31 -7.93
C GLU A 238 18.01 16.67 -8.21
N ALA A 239 19.30 16.72 -8.56
CA ALA A 239 19.94 17.95 -9.02
C ALA A 239 19.31 18.47 -10.31
N GLU A 240 19.06 17.60 -11.30
CA GLU A 240 18.35 17.95 -12.54
C GLU A 240 16.94 18.47 -12.26
N ASN A 241 16.20 17.78 -11.36
CA ASN A 241 14.86 18.24 -10.94
C ASN A 241 14.90 19.62 -10.30
N LEU A 242 15.89 19.89 -9.44
CA LEU A 242 16.05 21.19 -8.79
C LEU A 242 16.48 22.27 -9.77
N GLU A 243 17.27 21.96 -10.78
CA GLU A 243 17.70 22.91 -11.81
C GLU A 243 16.52 23.47 -12.61
N VAL A 244 15.61 22.58 -13.02
CA VAL A 244 14.39 22.94 -13.77
C VAL A 244 13.36 23.68 -12.89
N LEU A 245 13.46 23.57 -11.56
CA LEU A 245 12.50 24.19 -10.66
C LEU A 245 12.58 25.72 -10.68
N GLU A 246 11.48 26.35 -11.08
CA GLU A 246 11.28 27.79 -10.98
C GLU A 246 10.70 28.19 -9.62
N HIS A 247 11.19 29.30 -9.06
CA HIS A 247 10.69 29.84 -7.80
C HIS A 247 9.38 30.58 -8.02
N TRP A 248 8.36 30.23 -7.24
CA TRP A 248 7.14 31.00 -7.09
C TRP A 248 6.90 31.21 -5.60
N SER A 249 6.33 32.35 -5.19
CA SER A 249 6.10 32.64 -3.78
C SER A 249 4.61 32.79 -3.45
N VAL A 250 4.15 32.08 -2.42
CA VAL A 250 2.81 32.26 -1.83
C VAL A 250 2.70 33.58 -1.06
N LEU A 251 3.82 34.22 -0.73
CA LEU A 251 3.81 35.50 -0.03
C LEU A 251 3.50 36.67 -0.98
N GLU A 252 3.73 36.49 -2.28
CA GLU A 252 3.47 37.53 -3.26
C GLU A 252 1.96 37.77 -3.42
N GLY A 253 1.51 39.01 -3.16
CA GLY A 253 0.10 39.39 -3.17
C GLY A 253 -0.71 38.78 -2.03
N ALA A 254 -0.07 38.36 -0.93
CA ALA A 254 -0.76 37.82 0.24
C ALA A 254 -1.61 38.90 0.92
N GLU A 255 -1.13 40.14 0.93
CA GLU A 255 -1.82 41.31 1.46
C GLU A 255 -3.11 41.58 0.69
N ASP A 256 -3.05 41.57 -0.64
CA ASP A 256 -4.24 41.78 -1.50
C ASP A 256 -5.26 40.67 -1.34
N ARG A 257 -4.81 39.41 -1.19
CA ARG A 257 -5.69 38.27 -0.91
C ARG A 257 -6.36 38.41 0.45
N LEU A 258 -5.61 38.83 1.47
CA LEU A 258 -6.12 39.05 2.81
C LEU A 258 -7.16 40.18 2.81
N LEU A 259 -6.83 41.31 2.17
CA LEU A 259 -7.74 42.44 2.04
C LEU A 259 -9.03 42.04 1.32
N LYS A 260 -8.98 41.23 0.25
CA LYS A 260 -10.20 40.74 -0.42
C LYS A 260 -11.10 39.87 0.46
N ILE A 261 -10.54 39.15 1.43
CA ILE A 261 -11.32 38.31 2.35
C ILE A 261 -12.07 39.17 3.37
N TYR A 262 -11.43 40.23 3.87
CA TYR A 262 -11.96 41.06 4.95
C TYR A 262 -12.65 42.35 4.49
N THR A 263 -12.44 42.80 3.25
CA THR A 263 -13.15 43.93 2.66
C THR A 263 -14.49 43.44 2.12
N LYS A 264 -15.50 43.41 2.99
CA LYS A 264 -16.92 43.47 2.60
C LYS A 264 -17.38 44.92 2.58
#